data_AF-A0AAU8S3P3-F1
#
_entry.id   AF-A0AAU8S3P3-F1
#
_cell.length_a   1.000
_cell.length_b   1.000
_cell.length_c   1.000
_cell.angle_alpha   90.00
_cell.angle_beta   90.00
_cell.angle_gamma   90.00
#
_symmetry.space_group_name_H-M   'P 1'
#
loop_
_entity.id
_entity.type
_entity.pdbx_description
1 polymer ?
#
loop_
_entity_poly.entity_id
_entity_poly.type
_entity_poly.pdbx_seq_one_letter_code
_entity_poly.pdbx_strand_id
1 'polypeptide(L)'
;MKVRGIPVLQRRTWALVLLVLSSTSACVRKNSLEDVRFPSSSPIGEARRFAVITKAYVLLRDKPGVTGIVIAYARRKDIFPVLGIDLLSKDKESALWVNVERGWLPWDCVQLYSSKAKALAASKKLS
;
A
#
# COMPACT_ATOMS: atom_id res chain seq x y z
N MET A 1 -31.19 -55.06 -40.77
CA MET A 1 -31.44 -55.74 -39.46
C MET A 1 -30.23 -56.59 -39.08
N LYS A 2 -29.44 -56.21 -38.06
CA LYS A 2 -28.90 -57.11 -37.02
C LYS A 2 -28.24 -56.25 -35.95
N VAL A 3 -28.86 -56.27 -34.78
CA VAL A 3 -28.48 -55.60 -33.55
C VAL A 3 -27.16 -56.19 -33.04
N ARG A 4 -26.17 -55.37 -32.69
CA ARG A 4 -25.05 -55.77 -31.83
C ARG A 4 -25.08 -54.92 -30.58
N GLY A 5 -25.60 -55.50 -29.51
CA GLY A 5 -25.55 -54.93 -28.18
C GLY A 5 -24.11 -54.83 -27.70
N ILE A 6 -23.73 -53.64 -27.24
CA ILE A 6 -22.46 -53.40 -26.56
C ILE A 6 -22.75 -53.49 -25.06
N PRO A 7 -21.96 -54.24 -24.29
CA PRO A 7 -22.30 -54.63 -22.92
C PRO A 7 -22.43 -53.44 -21.97
N VAL A 8 -23.50 -53.46 -21.18
CA VAL A 8 -23.90 -52.47 -20.16
C VAL A 8 -22.81 -52.22 -19.09
N LEU A 9 -21.81 -53.10 -18.98
CA LEU A 9 -20.73 -53.00 -18.01
C LEU A 9 -19.80 -51.78 -18.23
N GLN A 10 -19.69 -51.30 -19.47
CA GLN A 10 -18.75 -50.23 -19.83
C GLN A 10 -19.26 -48.83 -19.48
N ARG A 11 -20.58 -48.65 -19.22
CA ARG A 11 -21.14 -47.34 -18.81
C ARG A 11 -20.88 -47.00 -17.34
N ARG A 12 -20.76 -48.02 -16.48
CA ARG A 12 -20.58 -47.83 -15.02
C ARG A 12 -19.16 -47.37 -14.65
N THR A 13 -18.15 -47.87 -15.35
CA THR A 13 -16.75 -47.50 -15.11
C THR A 13 -16.46 -46.06 -15.54
N TRP A 14 -17.10 -45.58 -16.60
CA TRP A 14 -16.92 -44.20 -17.09
C TRP A 14 -17.58 -43.18 -16.17
N ALA A 15 -18.72 -43.53 -15.56
CA ALA A 15 -19.38 -42.68 -14.57
C ALA A 15 -18.54 -42.53 -13.29
N LEU A 16 -17.87 -43.60 -12.83
CA LEU A 16 -16.98 -43.55 -11.67
C LEU A 16 -15.70 -42.76 -11.95
N VAL A 17 -15.12 -42.89 -13.15
CA VAL A 17 -13.93 -42.12 -13.56
C VAL A 17 -14.25 -40.62 -13.67
N LEU A 18 -15.43 -40.27 -14.19
CA LEU A 18 -15.90 -38.87 -14.26
C LEU A 18 -16.18 -38.27 -12.87
N LEU A 19 -16.62 -39.07 -11.89
CA LEU A 19 -16.91 -38.61 -10.53
C LEU A 19 -15.63 -38.39 -9.69
N VAL A 20 -14.58 -39.16 -9.95
CA VAL A 20 -13.27 -38.98 -9.29
C VAL A 20 -12.51 -37.78 -9.85
N LEU A 21 -12.66 -37.49 -11.15
CA LEU A 21 -11.96 -36.38 -11.80
C LEU A 21 -12.47 -35.00 -11.35
N SER A 22 -13.72 -34.90 -10.90
CA SER A 22 -14.33 -33.62 -10.47
C SER A 22 -13.97 -33.20 -9.04
N SER A 23 -13.26 -34.04 -8.27
CA SER A 23 -12.93 -33.76 -6.86
C SER A 23 -11.56 -33.10 -6.65
N THR A 24 -10.79 -32.82 -7.71
CA THR A 24 -9.42 -32.24 -7.60
C THR A 24 -9.31 -30.77 -8.00
N SER A 25 -10.40 -30.12 -8.43
CA SER A 25 -10.36 -28.70 -8.85
C SER A 25 -10.59 -27.69 -7.71
N ALA A 26 -10.93 -28.15 -6.51
CA ALA A 26 -11.24 -27.30 -5.37
C ALA A 26 -10.02 -27.07 -4.47
N CYS A 27 -8.98 -26.38 -4.98
CA CYS A 27 -8.07 -25.55 -4.18
C CYS A 27 -6.97 -24.91 -5.05
N VAL A 28 -7.33 -24.15 -6.08
CA VAL A 28 -6.42 -23.11 -6.57
C VAL A 28 -6.56 -21.94 -5.60
N ARG A 29 -5.73 -21.94 -4.56
CA ARG A 29 -5.56 -20.78 -3.66
C ARG A 29 -5.02 -19.64 -4.53
N LYS A 30 -5.90 -18.71 -4.92
CA LYS A 30 -5.48 -17.44 -5.53
C LYS A 30 -4.69 -16.67 -4.48
N ASN A 31 -3.38 -16.90 -4.45
CA ASN A 31 -2.40 -16.01 -3.81
C ASN A 31 -2.22 -14.73 -4.65
N SER A 32 -3.32 -14.17 -5.15
CA SER A 32 -3.31 -12.79 -5.57
C SER A 32 -3.51 -12.01 -4.29
N LEU A 33 -2.39 -11.57 -3.70
CA LEU A 33 -2.43 -10.38 -2.86
C LEU A 33 -3.09 -9.33 -3.73
N GLU A 34 -4.39 -9.13 -3.51
CA GLU A 34 -5.10 -8.01 -4.11
C GLU A 34 -4.25 -6.79 -3.77
N ASP A 35 -3.74 -6.17 -4.83
CA ASP A 35 -3.16 -4.84 -4.82
C ASP A 35 -4.16 -3.97 -4.07
N VAL A 36 -3.94 -3.77 -2.77
CA VAL A 36 -4.78 -2.94 -1.92
C VAL A 36 -4.53 -1.53 -2.42
N ARG A 37 -5.27 -1.17 -3.48
CA ARG A 37 -5.35 0.17 -3.99
C ARG A 37 -6.11 0.96 -2.95
N PHE A 38 -5.35 1.57 -2.05
CA PHE A 38 -5.85 2.64 -1.22
C PHE A 38 -6.55 3.65 -2.13
N PRO A 39 -7.79 4.08 -1.81
CA PRO A 39 -8.47 5.09 -2.60
C PRO A 39 -7.56 6.32 -2.73
N SER A 40 -7.44 6.86 -3.96
CA SER A 40 -6.59 8.01 -4.29
C SER A 40 -6.92 9.25 -3.44
N SER A 41 -8.14 9.33 -2.93
CA SER A 41 -8.52 10.23 -1.85
C SER A 41 -8.43 9.50 -0.51
N SER A 42 -7.22 9.21 -0.04
CA SER A 42 -7.07 9.00 1.40
C SER A 42 -7.40 10.37 2.00
N PRO A 43 -8.52 10.53 2.74
CA PRO A 43 -8.69 11.77 3.47
C PRO A 43 -7.43 11.85 4.32
N ILE A 44 -6.68 12.96 4.24
CA ILE A 44 -5.81 13.32 5.34
C ILE A 44 -6.74 13.30 6.54
N GLY A 45 -6.71 12.20 7.27
CA GLY A 45 -7.61 12.01 8.38
C GLY A 45 -7.42 13.21 9.29
N GLU A 46 -8.49 13.68 9.90
CA GLU A 46 -8.46 14.81 10.84
C GLU A 46 -7.31 14.71 11.86
N ALA A 47 -6.80 13.50 12.08
CA ALA A 47 -5.61 13.13 12.85
C ALA A 47 -4.23 13.55 12.29
N ARG A 48 -4.06 13.94 11.02
CA ARG A 48 -2.73 14.06 10.34
C ARG A 48 -2.52 15.39 9.62
N ARG A 49 -2.94 16.50 10.24
CA ARG A 49 -2.90 17.85 9.63
C ARG A 49 -1.54 18.54 9.69
N PHE A 50 -0.68 18.20 10.64
CA PHE A 50 0.62 18.85 10.84
C PHE A 50 1.75 17.82 10.94
N ALA A 51 2.88 18.10 10.31
CA ALA A 51 4.10 17.31 10.38
C ALA A 51 5.16 18.04 11.20
N VAL A 52 5.81 17.33 12.13
CA VAL A 52 7.01 17.80 12.84
C VAL A 52 8.21 17.03 12.32
N ILE A 53 9.25 17.75 11.89
CA ILE A 53 10.50 17.13 11.42
C ILE A 53 11.30 16.55 12.59
N THR A 54 11.64 15.26 12.52
CA THR A 54 12.31 14.54 13.61
C THR A 54 13.81 14.37 13.40
N LYS A 55 14.26 14.35 12.13
CA LYS A 55 15.68 14.21 11.76
C LYS A 55 16.38 15.56 11.78
N ALA A 56 17.70 15.57 11.97
CA ALA A 56 18.52 16.79 12.04
C ALA A 56 18.35 17.69 10.80
N TYR A 57 18.36 17.07 9.62
CA TYR A 57 18.26 17.74 8.34
C TYR A 57 17.55 16.82 7.33
N VAL A 58 16.63 17.37 6.56
CA VAL A 58 15.81 16.63 5.59
C VAL A 58 15.72 17.41 4.29
N LEU A 59 15.88 16.69 3.17
CA LEU A 59 15.74 17.22 1.82
C LEU A 59 14.29 17.06 1.36
N LEU A 60 13.69 18.16 0.89
CA LEU A 60 12.37 18.18 0.31
C LEU A 60 12.48 18.19 -1.21
N ARG A 61 11.66 17.37 -1.85
CA ARG A 61 11.67 17.14 -3.30
C ARG A 61 10.42 17.67 -3.98
N ASP A 62 10.54 17.95 -5.27
CA ASP A 62 9.41 18.36 -6.13
C ASP A 62 8.35 17.26 -6.28
N LYS A 63 8.77 16.00 -6.33
CA LYS A 63 7.93 14.81 -6.42
C LYS A 63 8.35 13.76 -5.40
N PRO A 64 7.44 12.87 -4.98
CA PRO A 64 7.82 11.77 -4.10
C PRO A 64 8.80 10.85 -4.83
N GLY A 65 9.71 10.23 -4.06
CA GLY A 65 10.69 9.29 -4.57
C GLY A 65 12.12 9.84 -4.59
N VAL A 66 13.09 8.93 -4.64
CA VAL A 66 14.52 9.29 -4.62
C VAL A 66 14.98 10.02 -5.87
N THR A 67 14.23 9.91 -6.98
CA THR A 67 14.50 10.57 -8.26
C THR A 67 13.94 11.99 -8.35
N GLY A 68 13.25 12.47 -7.31
CA GLY A 68 12.81 13.87 -7.23
C GLY A 68 13.97 14.83 -7.06
N ILE A 69 13.84 16.02 -7.65
CA ILE A 69 14.80 17.11 -7.55
C ILE A 69 14.63 17.76 -6.18
N VAL A 70 15.74 18.04 -5.50
CA VAL A 70 15.73 18.75 -4.22
C VAL A 70 15.39 20.23 -4.45
N ILE A 71 14.30 20.69 -3.85
CA ILE A 71 13.80 22.07 -3.98
C ILE A 71 13.88 22.87 -2.68
N ALA A 72 13.98 22.19 -1.53
CA ALA A 72 14.07 22.83 -0.23
C ALA A 72 14.71 21.89 0.81
N TYR A 73 14.95 22.45 2.00
CA TYR A 73 15.41 21.72 3.16
C TYR A 73 14.60 22.10 4.40
N ALA A 74 14.50 21.16 5.35
CA ALA A 74 13.93 21.39 6.66
C ALA A 74 14.86 20.83 7.75
N ARG A 75 14.73 21.38 8.95
CA ARG A 75 15.54 21.02 10.11
C ARG A 75 14.67 20.38 11.17
N ARG A 76 15.31 19.65 12.07
CA ARG A 76 14.66 19.11 13.27
C ARG A 76 13.84 20.20 13.95
N LYS A 77 12.63 19.85 14.42
CA LYS A 77 11.64 20.74 15.07
C LYS A 77 10.82 21.63 14.14
N ASP A 78 11.17 21.74 12.86
CA ASP A 78 10.32 22.45 11.91
C ASP A 78 8.92 21.82 11.84
N ILE A 79 7.90 22.66 11.66
CA ILE A 79 6.51 22.24 11.64
C ILE A 79 5.86 22.75 10.37
N PHE A 80 5.22 21.85 9.62
CA PHE A 80 4.52 22.18 8.39
C PHE A 80 3.08 21.62 8.38
N PRO A 81 2.15 22.28 7.68
CA PRO A 81 0.89 21.65 7.33
C PRO A 81 1.13 20.49 6.35
N VAL A 82 0.40 19.40 6.52
CA VAL A 82 0.41 18.25 5.61
C VAL A 82 -0.58 18.52 4.48
N LEU A 83 -0.11 18.44 3.25
CA LEU A 83 -0.90 18.63 2.04
C LEU A 83 -1.33 17.30 1.41
N GLY A 84 -0.55 16.23 1.61
CA GLY A 84 -0.83 14.91 1.04
C GLY A 84 0.05 13.82 1.63
N ILE A 85 -0.35 12.57 1.43
CA ILE A 85 0.45 11.39 1.72
C ILE A 85 0.33 10.47 0.50
N ASP A 86 1.44 10.02 -0.04
CA ASP A 86 1.48 9.07 -1.15
C ASP A 86 2.32 7.85 -0.82
N LEU A 87 1.88 6.70 -1.33
CA LEU A 87 2.65 5.46 -1.29
C LEU A 87 3.21 5.19 -2.68
N LEU A 88 4.54 5.23 -2.80
CA LEU A 88 5.22 4.82 -4.02
C LEU A 88 5.63 3.36 -3.90
N SER A 89 5.01 2.50 -4.70
CA SER A 89 5.42 1.11 -4.88
C SER A 89 6.24 1.01 -6.16
N LYS A 90 7.53 0.68 -6.05
CA LYS A 90 8.39 0.40 -7.20
C LYS A 90 9.26 -0.82 -6.91
N ASP A 91 9.26 -1.79 -7.84
CA ASP A 91 10.17 -2.94 -7.85
C ASP A 91 10.30 -3.69 -6.51
N LYS A 92 9.15 -3.98 -5.88
CA LYS A 92 8.97 -4.70 -4.59
C LYS A 92 9.25 -3.88 -3.31
N GLU A 93 9.65 -2.62 -3.42
CA GLU A 93 9.74 -1.72 -2.28
C GLU A 93 8.60 -0.70 -2.33
N SER A 94 7.90 -0.55 -1.21
CA SER A 94 6.91 0.49 -1.02
C SER A 94 7.42 1.51 -0.02
N ALA A 95 7.49 2.77 -0.44
CA ALA A 95 7.96 3.88 0.37
C ALA A 95 6.85 4.92 0.51
N LEU A 96 6.58 5.34 1.75
CA LEU A 96 5.55 6.31 2.04
C LEU A 96 6.15 7.71 2.14
N TRP A 97 5.51 8.66 1.47
CA TRP A 97 5.96 10.04 1.32
C TRP A 97 4.90 11.01 1.82
N VAL A 98 5.35 12.10 2.43
CA VAL A 98 4.50 13.17 2.95
C VAL A 98 4.76 14.42 2.15
N ASN A 99 3.69 15.01 1.61
CA ASN A 99 3.72 16.33 1.00
C ASN A 99 3.45 17.39 2.05
N VAL A 100 4.35 18.35 2.17
CA VAL A 100 4.18 19.55 2.99
C VAL A 100 4.32 20.78 2.10
N GLU A 101 4.02 21.96 2.63
CA GLU A 101 4.08 23.25 1.91
C GLU A 101 5.36 23.47 1.09
N ARG A 102 6.49 22.90 1.52
CA ARG A 102 7.80 23.07 0.89
C ARG A 102 8.27 21.87 0.06
N GLY A 103 7.41 20.88 -0.18
CA GLY A 103 7.69 19.72 -1.03
C GLY A 103 7.49 18.37 -0.34
N TRP A 104 7.98 17.32 -1.00
CA TRP A 104 7.84 15.93 -0.60
C TRP A 104 9.03 15.45 0.22
N LEU A 105 8.74 14.69 1.27
CA LEU A 105 9.76 14.09 2.14
C LEU A 105 9.36 12.67 2.59
N PRO A 106 10.33 11.81 2.92
CA PRO A 106 10.06 10.46 3.42
C PRO A 106 9.30 10.46 4.76
N TRP A 107 8.34 9.55 4.92
CA TRP A 107 7.53 9.47 6.15
C TRP A 107 8.36 9.29 7.44
N ASP A 108 9.47 8.55 7.38
CA ASP A 108 10.35 8.29 8.52
C ASP A 108 11.04 9.54 9.08
N CYS A 109 11.00 10.64 8.32
CA CYS A 109 11.58 11.93 8.70
C CYS A 109 10.61 12.82 9.50
N VAL A 110 9.33 12.44 9.62
CA VAL A 110 8.29 13.25 10.25
C VAL A 110 7.42 12.48 11.22
N GLN A 111 6.86 13.22 12.16
CA GLN A 111 5.79 12.75 13.02
C GLN A 111 4.53 13.61 12.79
N LEU A 112 3.39 12.96 12.56
CA LEU A 112 2.14 13.65 12.21
C LEU A 112 1.25 13.87 13.43
N TYR A 113 0.55 15.00 13.44
CA TYR A 113 -0.34 15.44 14.51
C TYR A 113 -1.64 16.03 13.97
N SER A 114 -2.70 15.92 14.78
CA SER A 114 -4.04 16.40 14.43
C SER A 114 -4.18 17.92 14.49
N SER A 115 -3.34 18.60 15.27
CA SER A 115 -3.42 20.04 15.48
C SER A 115 -2.04 20.69 15.65
N LYS A 116 -1.98 21.99 15.32
CA LYS A 116 -0.77 22.81 15.45
C LYS A 116 -0.27 22.85 16.89
N ALA A 117 -1.16 22.92 17.87
CA ALA A 117 -0.81 22.94 19.30
C ALA A 117 -0.06 21.66 19.73
N LYS A 118 -0.55 20.49 19.29
CA LYS A 118 0.13 19.20 19.58
C LYS A 118 1.49 19.12 18.89
N ALA A 119 1.57 19.55 17.62
CA ALA A 119 2.82 19.60 16.88
C ALA A 119 3.86 20.52 17.56
N LEU A 120 3.45 21.71 18.00
CA LEU A 120 4.32 22.65 18.73
C LEU A 120 4.80 22.06 20.06
N ALA A 121 3.90 21.43 20.82
CA ALA A 121 4.27 20.79 22.07
C ALA A 121 5.28 19.65 21.86
N ALA A 122 5.11 18.86 20.81
CA ALA A 122 6.05 17.80 20.46
C ALA A 122 7.41 18.32 19.98
N SER A 123 7.41 19.34 19.11
CA SER A 123 8.63 20.00 18.62
C SER A 123 9.51 20.52 19.77
N LYS A 124 8.89 21.09 20.80
CA LYS A 124 9.61 21.53 22.02
C LYS A 124 10.22 20.37 22.83
N LYS A 125 9.62 19.18 22.78
CA LYS A 125 10.07 17.98 23.52
C LYS A 125 11.19 17.21 22.82
N LEU A 126 11.44 17.45 21.53
CA LEU A 126 12.60 16.88 20.85
C LEU A 126 13.88 17.49 21.45
N SER A 127 14.55 16.82 22.39
CA SER A 127 15.85 17.25 22.93
C SER A 127 16.94 17.05 21.91
#